data_AF-A0A4S4F0W1-F1
#
_entry.id   AF-A0A4S4F0W1-F1
#
_cell.length_a   1.000
_cell.length_b   1.000
_cell.length_c   1.000
_cell.angle_alpha   90.00
_cell.angle_beta   90.00
_cell.angle_gamma   90.00
#
_symmetry.space_group_name_H-M   'P 1'
#
loop_
_entity.id
_entity.type
_entity.pdbx_description
1 polymer ?
#
loop_
_entity_poly.entity_id
_entity_poly.type
_entity_poly.pdbx_seq_one_letter_code
_entity_poly.pdbx_strand_id
1 'polypeptide(L)'
;MMQSRRDIVTTIIFIATCSIFMITVCNGGELSESESESESKSFFNFSQSIDPKNVLRIDWNGFVPHPCSHQGVKCNFHGTTIRAIRLENLNLSGKIDTDSLCKLPNLQVLSLAQNHIQGNLPESISNCTTLKYLNLSNNLLNGSVPIGLSKLKSLRRFDISNNHFIEHLNYNASPTLSLRFLNAFPPQYADQEAYPPVNIVSSTIDSKNQSAFVNWITWIPLVLCIGFYFLFIFFVNMKAIKLAKEKEILRSLAQSPAKTSPPPPPANDVEEVKPDERQSELVFFVGEEERFKMEDLLEAEADLQSQGLCSSLYKVKLKNNAVFAVKRLKKLQVSFEDFGETMSRIGNLGHPNILPLVGYNSTNEEKLLIYRYQSNGSLLNLQDNYAEGKRDFPWKLRISIAVGIAKGLNFIYHRSNDEEIIPHGNIKPSNILLNENEEPLISEYGFSKFLDPMRASLFNSNGYTAPEKSPSEQADVFSFGVILLEFLTGKTVEKSGLDLPRWVKSMVREEWTGEVFDKELTNVGMYAFPLLNVSLKCVAHFPENRPSIAEVVEKIEEVVHAQEDVSPSPISSVASSQQE
;
A
#
# COMPACT_ATOMS: atom_id res chain seq x y z
N MET A 1 31.12 -12.71 -60.60
CA MET A 1 31.50 -11.27 -60.45
C MET A 1 30.32 -10.30 -60.58
N MET A 2 29.23 -10.62 -61.29
CA MET A 2 28.06 -9.73 -61.41
C MET A 2 27.12 -9.71 -60.18
N GLN A 3 27.10 -10.76 -59.36
CA GLN A 3 26.25 -10.83 -58.16
C GLN A 3 26.72 -9.89 -57.03
N SER A 4 28.03 -9.92 -56.73
CA SER A 4 28.65 -9.07 -55.69
C SER A 4 28.57 -7.56 -56.01
N ARG A 5 28.54 -7.18 -57.29
CA ARG A 5 28.33 -5.77 -57.68
C ARG A 5 26.88 -5.32 -57.50
N ARG A 6 25.89 -6.22 -57.62
CA ARG A 6 24.49 -5.90 -57.31
C ARG A 6 24.31 -5.68 -55.81
N ASP A 7 24.90 -6.55 -54.97
CA ASP A 7 24.75 -6.47 -53.52
C ASP A 7 25.34 -5.17 -52.92
N ILE A 8 26.48 -4.72 -53.44
CA ILE A 8 27.11 -3.45 -53.03
C ILE A 8 26.26 -2.26 -53.48
N VAL A 9 25.71 -2.29 -54.70
CA VAL A 9 24.85 -1.21 -55.21
C VAL A 9 23.54 -1.14 -54.42
N THR A 10 22.91 -2.28 -54.09
CA THR A 10 21.74 -2.30 -53.20
C THR A 10 22.05 -1.81 -51.80
N THR A 11 23.24 -2.12 -51.26
CA THR A 11 23.64 -1.65 -49.92
C THR A 11 23.89 -0.14 -49.89
N ILE A 12 24.51 0.41 -50.94
CA ILE A 12 24.73 1.85 -51.08
C ILE A 12 23.40 2.59 -51.29
N ILE A 13 22.48 2.05 -52.09
CA ILE A 13 21.13 2.59 -52.27
C ILE A 13 20.35 2.54 -50.95
N PHE A 14 20.49 1.47 -50.16
CA PHE A 14 19.85 1.34 -48.85
C PHE A 14 20.41 2.35 -47.82
N ILE A 15 21.72 2.57 -47.80
CA ILE A 15 22.35 3.56 -46.90
C ILE A 15 21.98 5.00 -47.32
N ALA A 16 21.95 5.29 -48.63
CA ALA A 16 21.56 6.60 -49.15
C ALA A 16 20.08 6.89 -48.90
N THR A 17 19.20 5.90 -49.07
CA THR A 17 17.75 6.04 -48.79
C THR A 17 17.48 6.16 -47.29
N CYS A 18 18.18 5.43 -46.43
CA CYS A 18 18.12 5.63 -44.97
C CYS A 18 18.63 7.01 -44.54
N SER A 19 19.69 7.53 -45.17
CA SER A 19 20.23 8.85 -44.86
C SER A 19 19.30 9.98 -45.30
N ILE A 20 18.68 9.85 -46.47
CA ILE A 20 17.67 10.81 -46.97
C ILE A 20 16.40 10.72 -46.12
N PHE A 21 15.97 9.53 -45.71
CA PHE A 21 14.82 9.34 -44.80
C PHE A 21 15.09 10.00 -43.44
N MET A 22 16.29 9.87 -42.88
CA MET A 22 16.68 10.54 -41.63
C MET A 22 16.76 12.06 -41.76
N ILE A 23 17.25 12.59 -42.89
CA ILE A 23 17.29 14.05 -43.13
C ILE A 23 15.88 14.63 -43.36
N THR A 24 14.98 13.86 -44.01
CA THR A 24 13.59 14.28 -44.25
C THR A 24 12.75 14.19 -42.97
N VAL A 25 13.04 13.23 -42.07
CA VAL A 25 12.43 13.13 -40.73
C VAL A 25 12.92 14.24 -39.80
N CYS A 26 14.15 14.75 -39.97
CA CYS A 26 14.67 15.86 -39.17
C CYS A 26 14.23 17.25 -39.66
N ASN A 27 13.74 17.39 -40.90
CA ASN A 27 13.33 18.69 -41.47
C ASN A 27 11.97 18.59 -42.16
N GLY A 28 10.91 18.32 -41.40
CA GLY A 28 9.56 18.24 -41.98
C GLY A 28 8.51 17.64 -41.06
N GLY A 29 8.35 18.19 -39.87
CA GLY A 29 7.20 17.90 -39.01
C GLY A 29 7.03 19.02 -38.01
N GLU A 30 5.92 19.74 -38.09
CA GLU A 30 5.43 20.52 -36.94
C GLU A 30 5.39 19.57 -35.74
N LEU A 31 6.16 19.90 -34.71
CA LEU A 31 6.22 19.19 -33.45
C LEU A 31 4.79 19.01 -32.91
N SER A 32 4.32 17.76 -32.87
CA SER A 32 3.27 17.43 -31.92
C SER A 32 3.89 17.54 -30.54
N GLU A 33 3.56 18.62 -29.81
CA GLU A 33 3.94 18.80 -28.40
C GLU A 33 3.58 17.50 -27.67
N SER A 34 4.56 16.88 -27.00
CA SER A 34 4.30 15.68 -26.19
C SER A 34 3.29 16.02 -25.08
N GLU A 35 2.37 15.11 -24.74
CA GLU A 35 1.30 15.38 -23.73
C GLU A 35 1.86 15.90 -22.39
N SER A 36 3.06 15.45 -22.01
CA SER A 36 3.80 15.89 -20.83
C SER A 36 4.26 17.37 -20.89
N GLU A 37 4.63 17.84 -22.08
CA GLU A 37 5.05 19.21 -22.33
C GLU A 37 3.85 20.18 -22.29
N SER A 38 2.72 19.75 -22.84
CA SER A 38 1.45 20.50 -22.80
C SER A 38 0.88 20.65 -21.37
N GLU A 39 0.97 19.60 -20.55
CA GLU A 39 0.54 19.63 -19.14
C GLU A 39 1.43 20.55 -18.30
N SER A 40 2.75 20.47 -18.48
CA SER A 40 3.72 21.31 -17.78
C SER A 40 3.51 22.80 -18.09
N LYS A 41 3.25 23.13 -19.36
CA LYS A 41 2.91 24.49 -19.83
C LYS A 41 1.59 24.99 -19.23
N SER A 42 0.58 24.12 -19.13
CA SER A 42 -0.72 24.47 -18.54
C SER A 42 -0.61 24.72 -17.03
N PHE A 43 0.15 23.89 -16.31
CA PHE A 43 0.43 24.11 -14.88
C PHE A 43 1.20 25.41 -14.66
N PHE A 44 2.21 25.68 -15.48
CA PHE A 44 2.99 26.93 -15.43
C PHE A 44 2.08 28.15 -15.56
N ASN A 45 1.26 28.21 -16.61
CA ASN A 45 0.39 29.37 -16.87
C ASN A 45 -0.59 29.59 -15.71
N PHE A 46 -1.17 28.51 -15.19
CA PHE A 46 -2.02 28.57 -14.01
C PHE A 46 -1.26 29.12 -12.79
N SER A 47 -0.07 28.59 -12.50
CA SER A 47 0.75 29.00 -11.35
C SER A 47 1.15 30.48 -11.41
N GLN A 48 1.50 31.00 -12.60
CA GLN A 48 1.81 32.41 -12.80
C GLN A 48 0.60 33.32 -12.54
N SER A 49 -0.61 32.85 -12.88
CA SER A 49 -1.84 33.61 -12.67
C SER A 49 -2.19 33.78 -11.19
N ILE A 50 -1.98 32.73 -10.39
CA ILE A 50 -2.26 32.76 -8.93
C ILE A 50 -1.10 33.34 -8.11
N ASP A 51 0.12 33.35 -8.65
CA ASP A 51 1.32 33.86 -7.99
C ASP A 51 2.13 34.85 -8.87
N PRO A 52 1.57 36.02 -9.21
CA PRO A 52 2.28 37.02 -10.03
C PRO A 52 3.49 37.64 -9.31
N LYS A 53 3.60 37.48 -7.99
CA LYS A 53 4.73 37.94 -7.18
C LYS A 53 5.86 36.91 -7.06
N ASN A 54 5.69 35.73 -7.66
CA ASN A 54 6.62 34.61 -7.59
C ASN A 54 7.02 34.22 -6.15
N VAL A 55 6.06 34.21 -5.23
CA VAL A 55 6.24 33.75 -3.84
C VAL A 55 6.68 32.28 -3.80
N LEU A 56 6.19 31.47 -4.74
CA LEU A 56 6.51 30.04 -4.89
C LEU A 56 7.94 29.81 -5.41
N ARG A 57 8.67 30.86 -5.82
CA ARG A 57 10.05 30.80 -6.34
C ARG A 57 10.22 29.76 -7.44
N ILE A 58 9.28 29.70 -8.37
CA ILE A 58 9.40 28.82 -9.53
C ILE A 58 10.36 29.52 -10.49
N ASP A 59 11.45 28.84 -10.87
CA ASP A 59 12.43 29.39 -11.84
C ASP A 59 11.91 29.16 -13.26
N TRP A 60 11.83 30.25 -14.02
CA TRP A 60 11.09 30.33 -15.27
C TRP A 60 11.99 30.32 -16.51
N ASN A 61 13.33 30.24 -16.36
CA ASN A 61 14.26 30.65 -17.43
C ASN A 61 15.35 29.65 -17.86
N GLY A 62 15.25 28.34 -17.59
CA GLY A 62 16.28 27.43 -18.14
C GLY A 62 16.13 25.91 -18.05
N PHE A 63 15.33 25.37 -17.15
CA PHE A 63 15.02 23.93 -17.11
C PHE A 63 13.64 23.84 -16.47
N VAL A 64 12.59 23.46 -17.22
CA VAL A 64 11.26 23.30 -16.63
C VAL A 64 11.34 22.14 -15.63
N PRO A 65 11.34 22.39 -14.30
CA PRO A 65 11.31 21.30 -13.35
C PRO A 65 9.96 20.60 -13.53
N HIS A 66 9.94 19.27 -13.51
CA HIS A 66 8.68 18.55 -13.63
C HIS A 66 7.69 19.09 -12.57
N PRO A 67 6.43 19.41 -12.93
CA PRO A 67 5.45 20.01 -12.00
C PRO A 67 5.31 19.29 -10.66
N CYS A 68 5.55 17.97 -10.64
CA CYS A 68 5.50 17.10 -9.47
C CYS A 68 6.58 17.39 -8.41
N SER A 69 7.62 18.14 -8.77
CA SER A 69 8.70 18.53 -7.86
C SER A 69 8.35 19.79 -7.05
N HIS A 70 7.27 20.50 -7.41
CA HIS A 70 6.87 21.72 -6.72
C HIS A 70 6.07 21.43 -5.45
N GLN A 71 6.38 22.16 -4.39
CA GLN A 71 5.65 22.07 -3.12
C GLN A 71 4.17 22.37 -3.34
N GLY A 72 3.31 21.53 -2.76
CA GLY A 72 1.87 21.64 -2.93
C GLY A 72 1.30 20.91 -4.15
N VAL A 73 2.14 20.42 -5.07
CA VAL A 73 1.71 19.62 -6.22
C VAL A 73 1.89 18.13 -5.92
N LYS A 74 0.86 17.32 -6.18
CA LYS A 74 0.95 15.84 -6.15
C LYS A 74 0.56 15.27 -7.49
N CYS A 75 1.37 14.36 -7.98
CA CYS A 75 1.12 13.64 -9.22
C CYS A 75 0.52 12.25 -8.99
N ASN A 76 0.13 11.60 -10.07
CA ASN A 76 -0.27 10.19 -10.10
C ASN A 76 0.89 9.26 -9.65
N PHE A 77 0.60 7.97 -9.49
CA PHE A 77 1.58 6.97 -9.02
C PHE A 77 2.82 6.87 -9.93
N HIS A 78 2.68 7.19 -11.22
CA HIS A 78 3.77 7.17 -12.19
C HIS A 78 4.58 8.48 -12.21
N GLY A 79 4.18 9.50 -11.46
CA GLY A 79 4.84 10.80 -11.43
C GLY A 79 4.72 11.60 -12.73
N THR A 80 3.77 11.25 -13.61
CA THR A 80 3.67 11.81 -14.96
C THR A 80 2.60 12.89 -15.12
N THR A 81 1.52 12.85 -14.34
CA THR A 81 0.39 13.80 -14.46
C THR A 81 -0.04 14.33 -13.11
N ILE A 82 -0.45 15.58 -13.06
CA ILE A 82 -0.87 16.31 -11.85
C ILE A 82 -2.25 15.82 -11.41
N ARG A 83 -2.32 15.37 -10.16
CA ARG A 83 -3.55 14.89 -9.53
C ARG A 83 -4.11 15.86 -8.50
N ALA A 84 -3.24 16.60 -7.81
CA ALA A 84 -3.66 17.56 -6.79
C ALA A 84 -2.74 18.78 -6.75
N ILE A 85 -3.35 19.96 -6.59
CA ILE A 85 -2.67 21.22 -6.30
C ILE A 85 -3.24 21.73 -4.98
N ARG A 86 -2.40 21.86 -3.96
CA ARG A 86 -2.72 22.38 -2.62
C ARG A 86 -1.71 23.45 -2.24
N LEU A 87 -2.11 24.70 -2.40
CA LEU A 87 -1.29 25.88 -2.17
C LEU A 87 -1.96 26.76 -1.13
N GLU A 88 -2.19 26.19 0.06
CA GLU A 88 -2.93 26.83 1.16
C GLU A 88 -1.98 27.67 2.02
N ASN A 89 -2.42 28.85 2.48
CA ASN A 89 -1.67 29.69 3.42
C ASN A 89 -0.26 30.06 2.93
N LEU A 90 -0.15 30.53 1.68
CA LEU A 90 1.13 30.89 1.05
C LEU A 90 1.18 32.38 0.67
N ASN A 91 0.26 33.20 1.17
CA ASN A 91 0.14 34.62 0.83
C ASN A 91 0.05 34.90 -0.68
N LEU A 92 -0.45 33.95 -1.46
CA LEU A 92 -0.59 34.10 -2.91
C LEU A 92 -1.62 35.19 -3.22
N SER A 93 -1.33 36.02 -4.22
CA SER A 93 -2.20 37.16 -4.58
C SER A 93 -2.31 37.29 -6.09
N GLY A 94 -3.26 36.58 -6.68
CA GLY A 94 -3.45 36.46 -8.12
C GLY A 94 -4.90 36.14 -8.48
N LYS A 95 -5.14 35.65 -9.70
CA LYS A 95 -6.48 35.27 -10.20
C LYS A 95 -6.50 33.79 -10.59
N ILE A 96 -7.68 33.18 -10.58
CA ILE A 96 -7.84 31.79 -11.01
C ILE A 96 -7.95 31.76 -12.54
N ASP A 97 -6.93 31.22 -13.22
CA ASP A 97 -6.97 30.93 -14.65
C ASP A 97 -7.50 29.51 -14.91
N THR A 98 -8.81 29.40 -15.13
CA THR A 98 -9.48 28.13 -15.40
C THR A 98 -9.16 27.56 -16.78
N ASP A 99 -8.73 28.37 -17.74
CA ASP A 99 -8.44 27.91 -19.10
C ASP A 99 -7.13 27.12 -19.17
N SER A 100 -6.17 27.44 -18.30
CA SER A 100 -4.96 26.65 -18.11
C SER A 100 -5.17 25.53 -17.09
N LEU A 101 -5.87 25.80 -15.98
CA LEU A 101 -6.13 24.80 -14.94
C LEU A 101 -6.91 23.58 -15.45
N CYS A 102 -7.99 23.81 -16.21
CA CYS A 102 -8.87 22.74 -16.65
C CYS A 102 -8.30 21.92 -17.83
N LYS A 103 -7.10 22.26 -18.33
CA LYS A 103 -6.35 21.43 -19.29
C LYS A 103 -5.55 20.31 -18.60
N LEU A 104 -5.45 20.32 -17.28
CA LEU A 104 -4.80 19.26 -16.52
C LEU A 104 -5.70 18.00 -16.49
N PRO A 105 -5.35 16.92 -17.20
CA PRO A 105 -6.29 15.84 -17.53
C PRO A 105 -6.74 15.04 -16.32
N ASN A 106 -5.91 14.98 -15.27
CA ASN A 106 -6.14 14.15 -14.09
C ASN A 106 -6.32 14.94 -12.78
N LEU A 107 -6.54 16.25 -12.86
CA LEU A 107 -6.65 17.11 -11.68
C LEU A 107 -7.93 16.79 -10.89
N GLN A 108 -7.76 16.24 -9.70
CA GLN A 108 -8.87 15.85 -8.81
C GLN A 108 -9.05 16.80 -7.63
N VAL A 109 -8.00 17.50 -7.23
CA VAL A 109 -8.01 18.35 -6.03
C VAL A 109 -7.37 19.68 -6.35
N LEU A 110 -8.11 20.76 -6.12
CA LEU A 110 -7.59 22.12 -6.06
C LEU A 110 -7.91 22.71 -4.69
N SER A 111 -6.88 23.18 -3.99
CA SER A 111 -7.03 23.94 -2.76
C SER A 111 -6.13 25.17 -2.81
N LEU A 112 -6.76 26.35 -2.74
CA LEU A 112 -6.11 27.66 -2.67
C LEU A 112 -6.54 28.40 -1.39
N ALA A 113 -7.02 27.68 -0.39
CA ALA A 113 -7.59 28.27 0.82
C ALA A 113 -6.59 29.15 1.57
N GLN A 114 -7.09 30.16 2.28
CA GLN A 114 -6.27 31.06 3.12
C GLN A 114 -5.18 31.78 2.31
N ASN A 115 -5.56 32.41 1.20
CA ASN A 115 -4.67 33.26 0.42
C ASN A 115 -5.34 34.60 0.13
N HIS A 116 -4.72 35.42 -0.72
CA HIS A 116 -5.26 36.69 -1.20
C HIS A 116 -5.68 36.59 -2.67
N ILE A 117 -6.20 35.43 -3.10
CA ILE A 117 -6.68 35.22 -4.48
C ILE A 117 -7.92 36.07 -4.70
N GLN A 118 -7.96 36.81 -5.80
CA GLN A 118 -8.96 37.85 -6.07
C GLN A 118 -9.60 37.68 -7.46
N GLY A 119 -10.70 38.39 -7.69
CA GLY A 119 -11.46 38.35 -8.93
C GLY A 119 -12.59 37.31 -8.92
N ASN A 120 -13.28 37.19 -10.05
CA ASN A 120 -14.42 36.28 -10.18
C ASN A 120 -13.96 34.83 -10.41
N LEU A 121 -14.75 33.87 -9.95
CA LEU A 121 -14.62 32.47 -10.38
C LEU A 121 -15.23 32.33 -11.79
N PRO A 122 -14.48 31.98 -12.84
CA PRO A 122 -15.00 31.95 -14.22
C PRO A 122 -15.95 30.77 -14.50
N GLU A 123 -16.89 30.93 -15.43
CA GLU A 123 -17.79 29.84 -15.89
C GLU A 123 -17.03 28.66 -16.54
N SER A 124 -15.83 28.90 -17.08
CA SER A 124 -14.98 27.84 -17.62
C SER A 124 -14.45 26.86 -16.56
N ILE A 125 -14.68 27.11 -15.27
CA ILE A 125 -14.47 26.10 -14.21
C ILE A 125 -15.25 24.81 -14.47
N SER A 126 -16.36 24.90 -15.21
CA SER A 126 -17.17 23.74 -15.62
C SER A 126 -16.43 22.75 -16.53
N ASN A 127 -15.30 23.17 -17.14
CA ASN A 127 -14.45 22.30 -17.96
C ASN A 127 -13.55 21.39 -17.12
N CYS A 128 -13.36 21.69 -15.83
CA CYS A 128 -12.55 20.90 -14.90
C CYS A 128 -13.32 19.65 -14.41
N THR A 129 -13.79 18.81 -15.34
CA THR A 129 -14.73 17.69 -15.08
C THR A 129 -14.20 16.60 -14.15
N THR A 130 -12.89 16.52 -13.96
CA THR A 130 -12.21 15.54 -13.10
C THR A 130 -12.09 16.00 -11.64
N LEU A 131 -12.40 17.26 -11.32
CA LEU A 131 -12.34 17.80 -9.97
C LEU A 131 -13.32 17.09 -9.03
N LYS A 132 -12.80 16.69 -7.87
CA LYS A 132 -13.53 16.06 -6.76
C LYS A 132 -13.56 16.94 -5.52
N TYR A 133 -12.54 17.78 -5.35
CA TYR A 133 -12.39 18.70 -4.23
C TYR A 133 -11.96 20.07 -4.73
N LEU A 134 -12.73 21.09 -4.39
CA LEU A 134 -12.41 22.50 -4.69
C LEU A 134 -12.56 23.32 -3.42
N ASN A 135 -11.46 23.80 -2.86
CA ASN A 135 -11.48 24.70 -1.70
C ASN A 135 -10.81 26.03 -2.06
N LEU A 136 -11.60 27.09 -2.03
CA LEU A 136 -11.22 28.47 -2.30
C LEU A 136 -11.54 29.37 -1.09
N SER A 137 -11.81 28.78 0.09
CA SER A 137 -12.22 29.51 1.28
C SER A 137 -11.17 30.51 1.75
N ASN A 138 -11.60 31.56 2.46
CA ASN A 138 -10.70 32.56 3.03
C ASN A 138 -9.79 33.20 1.97
N ASN A 139 -10.43 33.81 0.96
CA ASN A 139 -9.79 34.54 -0.13
C ASN A 139 -10.53 35.86 -0.41
N LEU A 140 -10.15 36.58 -1.46
CA LEU A 140 -10.74 37.85 -1.88
C LEU A 140 -11.57 37.69 -3.17
N LEU A 141 -12.11 36.50 -3.44
CA LEU A 141 -12.90 36.23 -4.65
C LEU A 141 -14.24 36.96 -4.59
N ASN A 142 -14.73 37.45 -5.72
CA ASN A 142 -15.96 38.24 -5.81
C ASN A 142 -16.84 37.85 -7.02
N GLY A 143 -17.93 38.58 -7.24
CA GLY A 143 -18.90 38.29 -8.30
C GLY A 143 -19.84 37.14 -7.96
N SER A 144 -20.50 36.56 -8.95
CA SER A 144 -21.46 35.47 -8.76
C SER A 144 -20.79 34.09 -8.83
N VAL A 145 -21.32 33.12 -8.08
CA VAL A 145 -20.91 31.72 -8.19
C VAL A 145 -21.37 31.14 -9.54
N PRO A 146 -20.49 30.58 -10.38
CA PRO A 146 -20.85 30.05 -11.70
C PRO A 146 -21.88 28.93 -11.66
N ILE A 147 -22.92 29.02 -12.50
CA ILE A 147 -23.95 27.98 -12.63
C ILE A 147 -23.35 26.70 -13.21
N GLY A 148 -22.30 26.85 -14.04
CA GLY A 148 -21.53 25.74 -14.62
C GLY A 148 -20.90 24.79 -13.59
N LEU A 149 -20.77 25.18 -12.32
CA LEU A 149 -20.32 24.27 -11.25
C LEU A 149 -21.24 23.06 -11.08
N SER A 150 -22.53 23.19 -11.41
CA SER A 150 -23.49 22.08 -11.40
C SER A 150 -23.16 20.97 -12.41
N LYS A 151 -22.34 21.27 -13.44
CA LYS A 151 -21.88 20.28 -14.43
C LYS A 151 -20.75 19.39 -13.92
N LEU A 152 -20.09 19.77 -12.83
CA LEU A 152 -18.97 19.01 -12.24
C LEU A 152 -19.49 17.83 -11.42
N LYS A 153 -19.98 16.78 -12.11
CA LYS A 153 -20.58 15.59 -11.49
C LYS A 153 -19.64 14.82 -10.54
N SER A 154 -18.34 14.98 -10.72
CA SER A 154 -17.31 14.37 -9.86
C SER A 154 -17.06 15.13 -8.56
N LEU A 155 -17.54 16.38 -8.45
CA LEU A 155 -17.27 17.28 -7.33
C LEU A 155 -18.01 16.80 -6.08
N ARG A 156 -17.27 16.45 -5.04
CA ARG A 156 -17.79 15.90 -3.78
C ARG A 156 -17.73 16.89 -2.63
N ARG A 157 -16.74 17.79 -2.67
CA ARG A 157 -16.53 18.83 -1.67
C ARG A 157 -16.21 20.14 -2.39
N PHE A 158 -16.93 21.19 -2.01
CA PHE A 158 -16.79 22.52 -2.56
C PHE A 158 -16.93 23.53 -1.44
N ASP A 159 -15.92 24.37 -1.26
CA ASP A 159 -15.88 25.38 -0.21
C ASP A 159 -15.39 26.71 -0.79
N ILE A 160 -16.23 27.74 -0.65
CA ILE A 160 -15.98 29.13 -1.06
C ILE A 160 -16.25 30.10 0.09
N SER A 161 -16.38 29.59 1.32
CA SER A 161 -16.67 30.39 2.51
C SER A 161 -15.63 31.50 2.72
N ASN A 162 -16.02 32.59 3.38
CA ASN A 162 -15.14 33.72 3.68
C ASN A 162 -14.49 34.32 2.41
N ASN A 163 -15.34 34.66 1.44
CA ASN A 163 -15.04 35.43 0.22
C ASN A 163 -16.11 36.52 0.02
N HIS A 164 -16.02 37.31 -1.05
CA HIS A 164 -16.92 38.42 -1.39
C HIS A 164 -17.92 38.09 -2.51
N PHE A 165 -18.44 36.85 -2.57
CA PHE A 165 -19.42 36.45 -3.58
C PHE A 165 -20.78 37.13 -3.37
N ILE A 166 -21.43 37.53 -4.47
CA ILE A 166 -22.75 38.18 -4.52
C ILE A 166 -23.80 37.13 -4.90
N GLU A 167 -24.92 37.11 -4.18
CA GLU A 167 -26.06 36.25 -4.48
C GLU A 167 -26.92 36.85 -5.60
N HIS A 168 -27.15 36.11 -6.68
CA HIS A 168 -28.26 36.38 -7.60
C HIS A 168 -29.36 35.33 -7.36
N LEU A 169 -30.41 35.72 -6.64
CA LEU A 169 -31.65 34.96 -6.50
C LEU A 169 -32.34 34.84 -7.87
N ASN A 170 -31.99 33.83 -8.66
CA ASN A 170 -32.72 33.50 -9.87
C ASN A 170 -33.80 32.45 -9.56
N TYR A 171 -34.96 32.94 -9.11
CA TYR A 171 -36.21 32.16 -9.02
C TYR A 171 -36.54 31.63 -10.42
N ASN A 172 -36.20 30.38 -10.73
CA ASN A 172 -36.83 29.50 -11.74
C ASN A 172 -36.06 28.17 -12.01
N ALA A 173 -35.07 27.79 -11.19
CA ALA A 173 -34.55 26.42 -11.21
C ALA A 173 -35.39 25.51 -10.28
N SER A 174 -35.88 24.39 -10.83
CA SER A 174 -36.72 23.36 -10.20
C SER A 174 -36.32 22.95 -8.77
N PRO A 175 -37.28 22.49 -7.92
CA PRO A 175 -37.12 22.38 -6.47
C PRO A 175 -36.35 21.12 -5.99
N THR A 176 -35.27 20.71 -6.68
CA THR A 176 -34.50 19.51 -6.33
C THR A 176 -33.05 19.79 -5.92
N LEU A 177 -32.68 21.06 -5.73
CA LEU A 177 -31.35 21.47 -5.28
C LEU A 177 -31.42 22.40 -4.06
N SER A 178 -32.37 22.16 -3.15
CA SER A 178 -32.32 22.72 -1.80
C SER A 178 -31.75 21.66 -0.86
N LEU A 179 -30.42 21.58 -0.75
CA LEU A 179 -29.69 21.06 0.41
C LEU A 179 -28.19 21.18 0.12
N ARG A 180 -27.48 21.93 0.99
CA ARG A 180 -26.01 22.11 1.08
C ARG A 180 -25.36 23.33 0.42
N PHE A 181 -26.10 24.42 0.25
CA PHE A 181 -25.50 25.74 0.10
C PHE A 181 -26.23 26.68 1.06
N LEU A 182 -25.48 27.25 2.01
CA LEU A 182 -25.83 28.34 2.96
C LEU A 182 -25.38 27.97 4.39
N ASN A 183 -24.07 28.02 4.61
CA ASN A 183 -23.49 28.47 5.89
C ASN A 183 -22.54 29.65 5.62
N ALA A 184 -22.92 30.52 4.69
CA ALA A 184 -22.25 31.79 4.47
C ALA A 184 -23.27 32.90 4.71
N PHE A 185 -22.89 33.84 5.58
CA PHE A 185 -23.47 35.15 5.86
C PHE A 185 -24.34 35.31 7.13
N PRO A 186 -24.06 36.35 7.97
CA PRO A 186 -24.92 36.82 9.05
C PRO A 186 -26.01 37.80 8.51
N PRO A 187 -27.09 38.09 9.27
CA PRO A 187 -28.25 38.77 8.73
C PRO A 187 -28.11 40.30 8.77
N GLN A 188 -28.40 41.00 7.67
CA GLN A 188 -28.89 42.39 7.72
C GLN A 188 -29.57 42.85 6.40
N TYR A 189 -30.87 43.15 6.54
CA TYR A 189 -31.74 44.11 5.85
C TYR A 189 -32.01 44.05 4.33
N ALA A 190 -33.31 44.16 4.03
CA ALA A 190 -33.96 44.25 2.73
C ALA A 190 -34.04 45.70 2.20
N ASP A 191 -34.13 45.87 0.88
CA ASP A 191 -35.22 46.60 0.19
C ASP A 191 -35.08 46.61 -1.36
N GLN A 192 -36.22 46.90 -2.02
CA GLN A 192 -36.66 46.80 -3.42
C GLN A 192 -35.83 47.63 -4.45
N GLU A 193 -35.80 47.39 -5.78
CA GLU A 193 -36.87 47.50 -6.80
C GLU A 193 -36.47 46.87 -8.17
N ALA A 194 -37.46 46.66 -9.05
CA ALA A 194 -37.45 45.92 -10.33
C ALA A 194 -37.37 46.82 -11.60
N TYR A 195 -36.88 46.32 -12.75
CA TYR A 195 -37.22 46.66 -14.18
C TYR A 195 -36.35 45.80 -15.19
N PRO A 196 -36.60 45.76 -16.53
CA PRO A 196 -37.32 44.72 -17.33
C PRO A 196 -36.39 43.83 -18.21
N PRO A 197 -36.90 42.83 -18.99
CA PRO A 197 -36.05 41.84 -19.67
C PRO A 197 -35.59 42.25 -21.08
N VAL A 198 -34.37 41.85 -21.45
CA VAL A 198 -33.80 42.01 -22.81
C VAL A 198 -33.71 40.65 -23.52
N ASN A 199 -34.07 40.67 -24.80
CA ASN A 199 -34.23 39.54 -25.72
C ASN A 199 -32.96 38.73 -25.97
N ILE A 200 -33.08 37.39 -25.95
CA ILE A 200 -32.06 36.45 -26.41
C ILE A 200 -32.37 36.05 -27.85
N VAL A 201 -31.47 36.42 -28.77
CA VAL A 201 -31.43 35.93 -30.15
C VAL A 201 -30.87 34.51 -30.14
N SER A 202 -31.63 33.57 -30.71
CA SER A 202 -31.21 32.20 -30.96
C SER A 202 -30.54 32.12 -32.34
N SER A 203 -29.33 31.55 -32.42
CA SER A 203 -28.76 31.07 -33.68
C SER A 203 -28.35 29.60 -33.56
N THR A 204 -29.21 28.78 -34.19
CA THR A 204 -28.96 27.57 -34.98
C THR A 204 -27.58 26.91 -34.92
N ILE A 205 -27.59 25.66 -34.45
CA ILE A 205 -26.56 24.64 -34.69
C ILE A 205 -26.70 24.18 -36.13
N ASP A 206 -25.61 24.26 -36.91
CA ASP A 206 -25.50 23.59 -38.20
C ASP A 206 -24.38 22.54 -38.17
N SER A 207 -24.72 21.39 -38.73
CA SER A 207 -23.94 20.16 -38.74
C SER A 207 -22.97 20.12 -39.91
N LYS A 208 -21.70 19.76 -39.67
CA LYS A 208 -20.83 18.95 -40.57
C LYS A 208 -19.41 18.87 -40.03
N ASN A 209 -19.00 17.69 -39.57
CA ASN A 209 -17.78 17.04 -40.07
C ASN A 209 -17.67 15.60 -39.55
N GLN A 210 -18.23 14.69 -40.34
CA GLN A 210 -18.08 13.26 -40.20
C GLN A 210 -17.10 12.81 -41.30
N SER A 211 -15.79 12.82 -41.02
CA SER A 211 -14.80 12.14 -41.88
C SER A 211 -13.45 11.81 -41.22
N ALA A 212 -13.16 12.22 -39.98
CA ALA A 212 -11.86 11.92 -39.34
C ALA A 212 -11.83 10.62 -38.49
N PHE A 213 -12.98 10.00 -38.18
CA PHE A 213 -13.05 8.95 -37.16
C PHE A 213 -12.80 7.51 -37.66
N VAL A 214 -12.73 7.29 -38.98
CA VAL A 214 -12.69 5.91 -39.54
C VAL A 214 -11.25 5.41 -39.81
N ASN A 215 -10.22 6.26 -39.74
CA ASN A 215 -8.85 5.85 -40.07
C ASN A 215 -8.02 5.30 -38.90
N TRP A 216 -8.42 5.47 -37.63
CA TRP A 216 -7.60 5.04 -36.49
C TRP A 216 -7.82 3.56 -36.10
N ILE A 217 -9.01 3.02 -36.40
CA ILE A 217 -9.43 1.66 -35.98
C ILE A 217 -8.68 0.56 -36.75
N THR A 218 -8.14 0.87 -37.92
CA THR A 218 -7.45 -0.10 -38.80
C THR A 218 -5.98 -0.35 -38.44
N TRP A 219 -5.31 0.55 -37.70
CA TRP A 219 -3.88 0.45 -37.41
C TRP A 219 -3.54 -0.26 -36.10
N ILE A 220 -4.48 -0.30 -35.16
CA ILE A 220 -4.28 -0.92 -33.83
C ILE A 220 -3.95 -2.42 -33.93
N PRO A 221 -4.62 -3.24 -34.78
CA PRO A 221 -4.28 -4.65 -34.91
C PRO A 221 -2.88 -4.87 -35.51
N LEU A 222 -2.45 -3.98 -36.42
CA LEU A 222 -1.16 -4.08 -37.09
C LEU A 222 0.00 -3.84 -36.12
N VAL A 223 -0.12 -2.82 -35.25
CA VAL A 223 0.90 -2.49 -34.24
C VAL A 223 1.01 -3.58 -33.18
N LEU A 224 -0.12 -4.16 -32.75
CA LEU A 224 -0.12 -5.28 -31.80
C LEU A 224 0.52 -6.54 -32.40
N CYS A 225 0.23 -6.86 -33.66
CA CYS A 225 0.87 -7.98 -34.36
C CYS A 225 2.39 -7.80 -34.48
N ILE A 226 2.86 -6.59 -34.76
CA ILE A 226 4.29 -6.27 -34.83
C ILE A 226 4.94 -6.41 -33.45
N GLY A 227 4.30 -5.91 -32.39
CA GLY A 227 4.77 -6.08 -31.01
C GLY A 227 4.89 -7.55 -30.57
N PHE A 228 3.88 -8.36 -30.89
CA PHE A 228 3.90 -9.80 -30.62
C PHE A 228 5.00 -10.53 -31.42
N TYR A 229 5.26 -10.10 -32.66
CA TYR A 229 6.33 -10.66 -33.49
C TYR A 229 7.73 -10.39 -32.87
N PHE A 230 7.98 -9.18 -32.38
CA PHE A 230 9.24 -8.86 -31.70
C PHE A 230 9.40 -9.59 -30.36
N LEU A 231 8.33 -9.72 -29.58
CA LEU A 231 8.34 -10.53 -28.36
C LEU A 231 8.64 -12.01 -28.66
N PHE A 232 8.04 -12.56 -29.71
CA PHE A 232 8.29 -13.93 -30.12
C PHE A 232 9.75 -14.16 -30.56
N ILE A 233 10.32 -13.25 -31.37
CA ILE A 233 11.74 -13.29 -31.75
C ILE A 233 12.63 -13.20 -30.51
N PHE A 234 12.31 -12.33 -29.57
CA PHE A 234 13.06 -12.20 -28.32
C PHE A 234 13.06 -13.50 -27.51
N PHE A 235 11.91 -14.17 -27.36
CA PHE A 235 11.81 -15.45 -26.65
C PHE A 235 12.57 -16.59 -27.37
N VAL A 236 12.49 -16.66 -28.70
CA VAL A 236 13.23 -17.65 -29.49
C VAL A 236 14.74 -17.44 -29.36
N ASN A 237 15.20 -16.19 -29.44
CA ASN A 237 16.61 -15.85 -29.26
C ASN A 237 17.11 -16.14 -27.83
N MET A 238 16.31 -15.81 -26.80
CA MET A 238 16.62 -16.17 -25.41
C MET A 238 16.74 -17.69 -25.21
N LYS A 239 15.83 -18.47 -25.81
CA LYS A 239 15.87 -19.93 -25.74
C LYS A 239 17.08 -20.51 -26.48
N ALA A 240 17.45 -19.93 -27.62
CA ALA A 240 18.65 -20.32 -28.38
C ALA A 240 19.94 -20.01 -27.60
N ILE A 241 20.03 -18.84 -26.94
CA ILE A 241 21.16 -18.47 -26.07
C ILE A 241 21.27 -19.45 -24.89
N LYS A 242 20.15 -19.86 -24.29
CA LYS A 242 20.14 -20.84 -23.19
C LYS A 242 20.63 -22.22 -23.65
N LEU A 243 20.15 -22.71 -24.80
CA LEU A 243 20.60 -23.98 -25.39
C LEU A 243 22.08 -23.97 -25.79
N ALA A 244 22.59 -22.82 -26.26
CA ALA A 244 23.99 -22.64 -26.59
C ALA A 244 24.88 -22.74 -25.33
N LYS A 245 24.47 -22.12 -24.22
CA LYS A 245 25.17 -22.22 -22.92
C LYS A 245 25.18 -23.65 -22.38
N GLU A 246 24.07 -24.38 -22.46
CA GLU A 246 24.00 -25.79 -22.02
C GLU A 246 24.90 -26.72 -22.88
N LYS A 247 24.97 -26.50 -24.20
CA LYS A 247 25.90 -27.24 -25.08
C LYS A 247 27.36 -26.93 -24.80
N GLU A 248 27.69 -25.70 -24.41
CA GLU A 248 29.05 -25.31 -24.03
C GLU A 248 29.50 -26.01 -22.74
N ILE A 249 28.60 -26.13 -21.74
CA ILE A 249 28.85 -26.85 -20.48
C ILE A 249 29.01 -28.36 -20.71
N LEU A 250 28.21 -28.95 -21.60
CA LEU A 250 28.36 -30.37 -21.94
C LEU A 250 29.64 -30.65 -22.73
N ARG A 251 30.13 -29.70 -23.53
CA ARG A 251 31.43 -29.81 -24.23
C ARG A 251 32.62 -29.67 -23.27
N SER A 252 32.53 -28.80 -22.26
CA SER A 252 33.60 -28.67 -21.26
C SER A 252 33.69 -29.91 -20.35
N LEU A 253 32.58 -30.59 -20.09
CA LEU A 253 32.55 -31.89 -19.42
C LEU A 253 33.11 -33.04 -20.28
N ALA A 254 32.94 -32.98 -21.61
CA ALA A 254 33.42 -34.01 -22.54
C ALA A 254 34.93 -33.91 -22.87
N GLN A 255 35.61 -32.82 -22.49
CA GLN A 255 37.02 -32.58 -22.81
C GLN A 255 37.99 -32.77 -21.61
N SER A 256 37.52 -33.30 -20.48
CA SER A 256 38.43 -33.64 -19.37
C SER A 256 39.23 -34.93 -19.67
N PRO A 257 40.58 -34.92 -19.69
CA PRO A 257 41.36 -36.11 -19.98
C PRO A 257 41.31 -37.13 -18.84
N ALA A 258 41.02 -38.38 -19.19
CA ALA A 258 41.14 -39.53 -18.30
C ALA A 258 42.58 -39.64 -17.74
N LYS A 259 42.73 -39.47 -16.43
CA LYS A 259 43.94 -39.90 -15.71
C LYS A 259 43.78 -41.38 -15.36
N THR A 260 44.66 -42.19 -15.93
CA THR A 260 44.92 -43.58 -15.58
C THR A 260 45.28 -43.71 -14.10
N SER A 261 44.56 -44.59 -13.39
CA SER A 261 44.83 -45.00 -12.01
C SER A 261 45.97 -46.04 -11.96
N PRO A 262 46.88 -45.99 -10.97
CA PRO A 262 47.77 -47.12 -10.65
C PRO A 262 47.03 -48.19 -9.82
N PRO A 263 47.52 -49.45 -9.78
CA PRO A 263 46.81 -50.57 -9.14
C PRO A 263 46.84 -50.48 -7.61
N PRO A 264 45.90 -51.15 -6.90
CA PRO A 264 45.70 -50.97 -5.47
C PRO A 264 46.76 -51.74 -4.65
N PRO A 265 47.19 -51.21 -3.48
CA PRO A 265 47.83 -52.00 -2.44
C PRO A 265 46.79 -52.76 -1.60
N PRO A 266 47.19 -53.82 -0.87
CA PRO A 266 46.27 -54.77 -0.28
C PRO A 266 45.58 -54.22 0.98
N ALA A 267 44.41 -54.80 1.21
CA ALA A 267 43.48 -54.54 2.31
C ALA A 267 44.18 -54.38 3.67
N ASN A 268 43.81 -53.30 4.37
CA ASN A 268 43.81 -53.25 5.82
C ASN A 268 42.66 -52.33 6.25
N ASP A 269 42.01 -52.79 7.32
CA ASP A 269 40.76 -52.31 7.88
C ASP A 269 40.79 -50.81 8.18
N VAL A 270 39.85 -50.07 7.58
CA VAL A 270 39.43 -48.77 8.07
C VAL A 270 37.92 -48.84 8.18
N GLU A 271 37.45 -48.77 9.42
CA GLU A 271 36.03 -48.68 9.77
C GLU A 271 35.36 -47.64 8.88
N GLU A 272 34.30 -48.09 8.19
CA GLU A 272 33.37 -47.24 7.49
C GLU A 272 32.68 -46.35 8.53
N VAL A 273 33.21 -45.15 8.76
CA VAL A 273 32.52 -44.11 9.53
C VAL A 273 31.29 -43.74 8.72
N LYS A 274 30.13 -44.28 9.15
CA LYS A 274 28.81 -43.90 8.67
C LYS A 274 28.69 -42.37 8.66
N PRO A 275 28.12 -41.75 7.62
CA PRO A 275 27.71 -40.35 7.71
C PRO A 275 26.69 -40.23 8.86
N ASP A 276 26.91 -39.27 9.77
CA ASP A 276 26.10 -39.01 10.97
C ASP A 276 24.58 -39.12 10.69
N GLU A 277 23.94 -40.19 11.16
CA GLU A 277 22.48 -40.46 11.05
C GLU A 277 21.62 -39.41 11.78
N ARG A 278 22.23 -38.39 12.43
CA ARG A 278 21.55 -37.31 13.16
C ARG A 278 20.97 -36.20 12.27
N GLN A 279 21.27 -36.17 10.98
CA GLN A 279 20.98 -35.03 10.10
C GLN A 279 19.55 -35.01 9.51
N SER A 280 18.62 -35.81 10.03
CA SER A 280 17.25 -35.89 9.49
C SER A 280 16.16 -36.15 10.54
N GLU A 281 16.49 -36.15 11.84
CA GLU A 281 15.52 -36.41 12.89
C GLU A 281 14.63 -35.19 13.17
N LEU A 282 13.38 -35.45 13.57
CA LEU A 282 12.46 -34.40 14.04
C LEU A 282 12.81 -34.03 15.47
N VAL A 283 12.99 -32.74 15.73
CA VAL A 283 13.24 -32.21 17.08
C VAL A 283 11.94 -31.63 17.61
N PHE A 284 11.51 -32.05 18.80
CA PHE A 284 10.26 -31.64 19.43
C PHE A 284 10.48 -30.87 20.73
N PHE A 285 9.60 -29.90 21.00
CA PHE A 285 9.54 -29.13 22.25
C PHE A 285 8.32 -29.49 23.11
N VAL A 286 7.64 -30.59 22.77
CA VAL A 286 6.44 -31.09 23.43
C VAL A 286 6.70 -32.42 24.14
N GLY A 287 5.77 -32.82 25.00
CA GLY A 287 5.77 -34.12 25.69
C GLY A 287 5.75 -35.30 24.72
N GLU A 288 6.15 -36.48 25.20
CA GLU A 288 6.30 -37.67 24.35
C GLU A 288 5.00 -38.11 23.67
N GLU A 289 3.87 -37.87 24.32
CA GLU A 289 2.52 -38.19 23.84
C GLU A 289 2.13 -37.45 22.54
N GLU A 290 2.81 -36.36 22.22
CA GLU A 290 2.54 -35.56 21.04
C GLU A 290 3.58 -35.71 19.92
N ARG A 291 4.64 -36.49 20.18
CA ARG A 291 5.71 -36.72 19.21
C ARG A 291 5.25 -37.70 18.14
N PHE A 292 5.79 -37.52 16.94
CA PHE A 292 5.54 -38.39 15.79
C PHE A 292 6.81 -38.51 14.97
N LYS A 293 6.90 -39.56 14.15
CA LYS A 293 8.08 -39.80 13.31
C LYS A 293 7.92 -39.16 11.93
N MET A 294 9.02 -39.09 11.19
CA MET A 294 8.99 -38.55 9.83
C MET A 294 8.09 -39.39 8.91
N GLU A 295 8.03 -40.70 9.12
CA GLU A 295 7.15 -41.60 8.37
C GLU A 295 5.68 -41.26 8.58
N ASP A 296 5.28 -40.93 9.82
CA ASP A 296 3.91 -40.52 10.13
C ASP A 296 3.53 -39.23 9.38
N LEU A 297 4.48 -38.30 9.23
CA LEU A 297 4.30 -37.06 8.49
C LEU A 297 4.19 -37.28 6.97
N LEU A 298 4.95 -38.23 6.43
CA LEU A 298 4.93 -38.57 5.00
C LEU A 298 3.66 -39.34 4.58
N GLU A 299 3.06 -40.10 5.50
CA GLU A 299 1.81 -40.84 5.28
C GLU A 299 0.54 -40.03 5.58
N ALA A 300 0.69 -38.82 6.15
CA ALA A 300 -0.43 -37.99 6.57
C ALA A 300 -1.21 -37.35 5.41
N GLU A 301 -2.48 -37.03 5.67
CA GLU A 301 -3.29 -36.20 4.77
C GLU A 301 -2.78 -34.76 4.86
N ALA A 302 -2.39 -34.15 3.74
CA ALA A 302 -1.78 -32.83 3.70
C ALA A 302 -2.44 -31.90 2.67
N ASP A 303 -3.06 -30.84 3.17
CA ASP A 303 -3.71 -29.80 2.37
C ASP A 303 -2.81 -28.55 2.27
N LEU A 304 -2.45 -28.16 1.05
CA LEU A 304 -1.72 -26.91 0.83
C LEU A 304 -2.60 -25.69 1.18
N GLN A 305 -2.20 -24.93 2.20
CA GLN A 305 -2.91 -23.73 2.65
C GLN A 305 -2.37 -22.47 1.96
N SER A 306 -1.05 -22.38 1.79
CA SER A 306 -0.42 -21.26 1.10
C SER A 306 0.90 -21.68 0.45
N GLN A 307 1.25 -21.00 -0.65
CA GLN A 307 2.49 -21.24 -1.37
C GLN A 307 3.10 -19.92 -1.81
N GLY A 308 4.32 -19.66 -1.33
CA GLY A 308 5.17 -18.57 -1.76
C GLY A 308 6.34 -19.04 -2.64
N LEU A 309 7.19 -18.10 -3.02
CA LEU A 309 8.39 -18.37 -3.83
C LEU A 309 9.40 -19.28 -3.12
N CYS A 310 9.54 -19.13 -1.81
CA CYS A 310 10.53 -19.86 -1.00
C CYS A 310 9.92 -20.58 0.21
N SER A 311 8.59 -20.59 0.34
CA SER A 311 7.89 -21.22 1.46
C SER A 311 6.58 -21.86 1.02
N SER A 312 6.12 -22.85 1.75
CA SER A 312 4.80 -23.46 1.56
C SER A 312 4.25 -23.89 2.92
N LEU A 313 2.96 -23.67 3.17
CA LEU A 313 2.27 -24.04 4.41
C LEU A 313 1.25 -25.13 4.13
N TYR A 314 1.33 -26.22 4.88
CA TYR A 314 0.43 -27.36 4.78
C TYR A 314 -0.36 -27.52 6.08
N LYS A 315 -1.65 -27.79 5.96
CA LYS A 315 -2.45 -28.36 7.04
C LYS A 315 -2.30 -29.86 6.95
N VAL A 316 -1.72 -30.47 7.98
CA VAL A 316 -1.42 -31.88 8.03
C VAL A 316 -2.31 -32.53 9.08
N LYS A 317 -2.99 -33.61 8.70
CA LYS A 317 -3.79 -34.42 9.61
C LYS A 317 -3.17 -35.81 9.72
N LEU A 318 -2.67 -36.14 10.90
CA LEU A 318 -2.10 -37.44 11.21
C LEU A 318 -3.19 -38.50 11.41
N LYS A 319 -2.81 -39.79 11.39
CA LYS A 319 -3.73 -40.92 11.59
C LYS A 319 -4.45 -40.92 12.94
N ASN A 320 -3.82 -40.34 13.97
CA ASN A 320 -4.42 -40.15 15.30
C ASN A 320 -5.39 -38.94 15.36
N ASN A 321 -5.75 -38.35 14.21
CA ASN A 321 -6.55 -37.13 14.06
C ASN A 321 -5.91 -35.84 14.61
N ALA A 322 -4.66 -35.87 15.06
CA ALA A 322 -3.95 -34.64 15.41
C ALA A 322 -3.72 -33.79 14.15
N VAL A 323 -3.97 -32.48 14.26
CA VAL A 323 -3.87 -31.53 13.14
C VAL A 323 -2.76 -30.52 13.39
N PHE A 324 -1.81 -30.47 12.46
CA PHE A 324 -0.64 -29.61 12.51
C PHE A 324 -0.61 -28.64 11.32
N ALA A 325 0.03 -27.50 11.52
CA ALA A 325 0.45 -26.61 10.46
C ALA A 325 1.95 -26.84 10.22
N VAL A 326 2.30 -27.33 9.03
CA VAL A 326 3.69 -27.65 8.66
C VAL A 326 4.16 -26.67 7.60
N LYS A 327 5.11 -25.82 7.98
CA LYS A 327 5.71 -24.82 7.10
C LYS A 327 7.03 -25.35 6.56
N ARG A 328 7.10 -25.48 5.24
CA ARG A 328 8.28 -25.89 4.48
C ARG A 328 9.00 -24.67 3.92
N LEU A 329 10.28 -24.53 4.25
CA LEU A 329 11.17 -23.50 3.74
C LEU A 329 12.15 -24.11 2.74
N LYS A 330 12.12 -23.60 1.50
CA LYS A 330 12.91 -24.14 0.38
C LYS A 330 14.16 -23.31 0.16
N LYS A 331 15.31 -23.97 -0.09
CA LYS A 331 16.56 -23.32 -0.52
C LYS A 331 17.07 -22.26 0.48
N LEU A 332 16.86 -22.48 1.77
CA LEU A 332 17.37 -21.64 2.84
C LEU A 332 18.82 -22.05 3.16
N GLN A 333 19.79 -21.24 2.72
CA GLN A 333 21.23 -21.48 2.89
C GLN A 333 21.67 -21.09 4.30
N VAL A 334 21.29 -21.90 5.28
CA VAL A 334 21.65 -21.75 6.70
C VAL A 334 22.10 -23.12 7.21
N SER A 335 23.18 -23.13 7.99
CA SER A 335 23.73 -24.35 8.59
C SER A 335 22.71 -25.05 9.48
N PHE A 336 22.90 -26.35 9.73
CA PHE A 336 22.03 -27.09 10.63
C PHE A 336 22.13 -26.55 12.06
N GLU A 337 23.34 -26.20 12.48
CA GLU A 337 23.68 -25.68 13.79
C GLU A 337 23.00 -24.33 14.05
N ASP A 338 23.17 -23.34 13.15
CA ASP A 338 22.60 -21.99 13.32
C ASP A 338 21.06 -22.02 13.30
N PHE A 339 20.48 -22.87 12.44
CA PHE A 339 19.04 -23.05 12.37
C PHE A 339 18.52 -23.72 13.65
N GLY A 340 19.17 -24.79 14.09
CA GLY A 340 18.81 -25.55 15.29
C GLY A 340 18.93 -24.72 16.57
N GLU A 341 19.97 -23.90 16.71
CA GLU A 341 20.15 -22.99 17.85
C GLU A 341 18.97 -22.02 17.94
N THR A 342 18.64 -21.36 16.83
CA THR A 342 17.54 -20.40 16.80
C THR A 342 16.18 -21.07 17.04
N MET A 343 15.93 -22.25 16.45
CA MET A 343 14.69 -22.98 16.69
C MET A 343 14.57 -23.49 18.11
N SER A 344 15.68 -23.87 18.74
CA SER A 344 15.70 -24.24 20.17
C SER A 344 15.36 -23.04 21.05
N ARG A 345 15.86 -21.85 20.70
CA ARG A 345 15.49 -20.60 21.39
C ARG A 345 14.01 -20.28 21.23
N ILE A 346 13.43 -20.45 20.04
CA ILE A 346 12.02 -20.18 19.77
C ILE A 346 11.10 -21.24 20.39
N GLY A 347 11.46 -22.52 20.30
CA GLY A 347 10.68 -23.63 20.81
C GLY A 347 10.55 -23.66 22.32
N ASN A 348 11.54 -23.12 23.02
CA ASN A 348 11.50 -22.95 24.48
C ASN A 348 10.77 -21.67 24.92
N LEU A 349 10.19 -20.88 24.01
CA LEU A 349 9.38 -19.72 24.39
C LEU A 349 8.00 -20.16 24.87
N GLY A 350 7.71 -19.90 26.14
CA GLY A 350 6.37 -20.02 26.70
C GLY A 350 5.74 -18.64 26.93
N HIS A 351 4.84 -18.22 26.04
CA HIS A 351 4.03 -17.01 26.25
C HIS A 351 2.62 -17.20 25.65
N PRO A 352 1.54 -16.77 26.34
CA PRO A 352 0.16 -16.98 25.88
C PRO A 352 -0.15 -16.33 24.51
N ASN A 353 0.63 -15.32 24.11
CA ASN A 353 0.43 -14.59 22.85
C ASN A 353 1.52 -14.84 21.80
N ILE A 354 2.32 -15.89 21.92
CA ILE A 354 3.30 -16.30 20.91
C ILE A 354 2.97 -17.73 20.50
N LEU A 355 2.92 -17.99 19.19
CA LEU A 355 2.60 -19.32 18.67
C LEU A 355 3.71 -20.31 19.04
N PRO A 356 3.42 -21.34 19.88
CA PRO A 356 4.44 -22.28 20.32
C PRO A 356 4.88 -23.20 19.18
N LEU A 357 6.19 -23.30 18.97
CA LEU A 357 6.78 -24.24 18.01
C LEU A 357 6.72 -25.65 18.62
N VAL A 358 6.02 -26.56 17.93
CA VAL A 358 5.91 -27.97 18.36
C VAL A 358 7.20 -28.71 18.06
N GLY A 359 7.78 -28.45 16.89
CA GLY A 359 9.03 -29.06 16.48
C GLY A 359 9.54 -28.54 15.15
N TYR A 360 10.74 -28.98 14.79
CA TYR A 360 11.36 -28.67 13.51
C TYR A 360 12.08 -29.86 12.93
N ASN A 361 12.33 -29.80 11.63
CA ASN A 361 13.29 -30.66 10.96
C ASN A 361 14.19 -29.80 10.07
N SER A 362 15.46 -30.20 9.98
CA SER A 362 16.46 -29.42 9.28
C SER A 362 17.31 -30.37 8.44
N THR A 363 17.25 -30.20 7.13
CA THR A 363 18.09 -30.88 6.15
C THR A 363 18.89 -29.86 5.33
N ASN A 364 19.84 -30.34 4.54
CA ASN A 364 20.65 -29.48 3.65
C ASN A 364 19.79 -28.78 2.57
N GLU A 365 18.69 -29.40 2.15
CA GLU A 365 17.84 -28.85 1.08
C GLU A 365 16.66 -28.03 1.63
N GLU A 366 16.08 -28.50 2.74
CA GLU A 366 14.79 -28.03 3.24
C GLU A 366 14.75 -27.94 4.76
N LYS A 367 14.02 -26.94 5.26
CA LYS A 367 13.72 -26.80 6.68
C LYS A 367 12.21 -26.87 6.90
N LEU A 368 11.77 -27.66 7.88
CA LEU A 368 10.36 -27.80 8.26
C LEU A 368 10.14 -27.22 9.65
N LEU A 369 9.03 -26.52 9.82
CA LEU A 369 8.57 -25.98 11.10
C LEU A 369 7.14 -26.44 11.35
N ILE A 370 6.91 -26.96 12.55
CA ILE A 370 5.67 -27.65 12.90
C ILE A 370 5.02 -26.90 14.05
N TYR A 371 3.76 -26.52 13.85
CA TYR A 371 2.93 -25.84 14.83
C TYR A 371 1.60 -26.58 14.98
N ARG A 372 0.90 -26.38 16.10
CA ARG A 372 -0.51 -26.79 16.19
C ARG A 372 -1.34 -25.98 15.21
N TYR A 373 -2.23 -26.64 14.49
CA TYR A 373 -3.10 -25.93 13.54
C TYR A 373 -4.12 -25.06 14.28
N GLN A 374 -4.23 -23.78 13.89
CA GLN A 374 -5.19 -22.83 14.47
C GLN A 374 -6.43 -22.74 13.56
N SER A 375 -7.54 -23.34 13.99
CA SER A 375 -8.78 -23.42 13.19
C SER A 375 -9.50 -22.08 13.02
N ASN A 376 -9.32 -21.15 13.96
CA ASN A 376 -9.91 -19.81 13.90
C ASN A 376 -9.20 -18.90 12.86
N GLY A 377 -8.10 -19.37 12.26
CA GLY A 377 -7.38 -18.69 11.21
C GLY A 377 -6.55 -17.51 11.71
N SER A 378 -6.27 -16.57 10.81
CA SER A 378 -5.52 -15.36 11.10
C SER A 378 -6.42 -14.15 11.36
N LEU A 379 -5.85 -13.09 11.94
CA LEU A 379 -6.49 -11.79 12.07
C LEU A 379 -6.90 -11.22 10.71
N LEU A 380 -6.13 -11.49 9.65
CA LEU A 380 -6.52 -11.13 8.28
C LEU A 380 -7.84 -11.81 7.88
N ASN A 381 -8.01 -13.10 8.20
CA ASN A 381 -9.26 -13.81 7.91
C ASN A 381 -10.44 -13.21 8.71
N LEU A 382 -10.21 -12.80 9.97
CA LEU A 382 -11.22 -12.11 10.78
C LEU A 382 -11.62 -10.77 10.16
N GLN A 383 -10.64 -9.93 9.79
CA GLN A 383 -10.87 -8.63 9.15
C GLN A 383 -11.58 -8.77 7.81
N ASP A 384 -11.22 -9.77 7.00
CA ASP A 384 -11.85 -10.05 5.72
C ASP A 384 -13.31 -10.46 5.87
N ASN A 385 -13.60 -11.37 6.80
CA ASN A 385 -14.97 -11.77 7.10
C ASN A 385 -15.79 -10.60 7.63
N TYR A 386 -15.20 -9.70 8.43
CA TYR A 386 -15.86 -8.48 8.88
C TYR A 386 -16.16 -7.52 7.73
N ALA A 387 -15.19 -7.28 6.85
CA ALA A 387 -15.38 -6.43 5.67
C ALA A 387 -16.47 -6.98 4.71
N GLU A 388 -16.63 -8.30 4.66
CA GLU A 388 -17.68 -8.99 3.90
C GLU A 388 -19.03 -9.08 4.63
N GLY A 389 -19.11 -8.63 5.89
CA GLY A 389 -20.31 -8.70 6.72
C GLY A 389 -20.67 -10.13 7.19
N LYS A 390 -19.71 -11.06 7.15
CA LYS A 390 -19.88 -12.46 7.57
C LYS A 390 -19.67 -12.68 9.07
N ARG A 391 -18.93 -11.80 9.73
CA ARG A 391 -18.59 -11.93 11.15
C ARG A 391 -18.44 -10.55 11.79
N ASP A 392 -18.97 -10.38 12.99
CA ASP A 392 -18.80 -9.14 13.74
C ASP A 392 -17.39 -9.02 14.31
N PHE A 393 -16.90 -7.79 14.42
CA PHE A 393 -15.62 -7.49 15.05
C PHE A 393 -15.82 -6.41 16.12
N PRO A 394 -16.39 -6.76 17.29
CA PRO A 394 -16.73 -5.80 18.33
C PRO A 394 -15.49 -5.24 19.03
N TRP A 395 -15.64 -4.07 19.66
CA TRP A 395 -14.57 -3.39 20.40
C TRP A 395 -13.85 -4.29 21.41
N LYS A 396 -14.59 -5.09 22.19
CA LYS A 396 -14.01 -6.01 23.19
C LYS A 396 -13.01 -6.99 22.57
N LEU A 397 -13.34 -7.54 21.40
CA LEU A 397 -12.45 -8.46 20.69
C LEU A 397 -11.24 -7.70 20.10
N ARG A 398 -11.44 -6.51 19.52
CA ARG A 398 -10.36 -5.65 19.00
C ARG A 398 -9.33 -5.33 20.08
N ILE A 399 -9.79 -4.91 21.26
CA ILE A 399 -8.94 -4.57 22.39
C ILE A 399 -8.25 -5.79 22.97
N SER A 400 -8.95 -6.92 23.15
CA SER A 400 -8.34 -8.17 23.61
C SER A 400 -7.17 -8.59 22.70
N ILE A 401 -7.38 -8.52 21.38
CA ILE A 401 -6.35 -8.82 20.39
C ILE A 401 -5.20 -7.80 20.46
N ALA A 402 -5.49 -6.50 20.58
CA ALA A 402 -4.46 -5.47 20.70
C ALA A 402 -3.57 -5.69 21.93
N VAL A 403 -4.17 -5.95 23.09
CA VAL A 403 -3.46 -6.23 24.35
C VAL A 403 -2.58 -7.47 24.20
N GLY A 404 -3.12 -8.56 23.65
CA GLY A 404 -2.36 -9.80 23.50
C GLY A 404 -1.17 -9.64 22.54
N ILE A 405 -1.32 -8.94 21.42
CA ILE A 405 -0.19 -8.64 20.51
C ILE A 405 0.86 -7.79 21.24
N ALA A 406 0.44 -6.74 21.95
CA ALA A 406 1.36 -5.86 22.68
C ALA A 406 2.15 -6.65 23.74
N LYS A 407 1.49 -7.52 24.52
CA LYS A 407 2.14 -8.39 25.51
C LYS A 407 3.13 -9.37 24.89
N GLY A 408 2.75 -10.01 23.79
CA GLY A 408 3.63 -10.92 23.05
C GLY A 408 4.88 -10.22 22.50
N LEU A 409 4.73 -9.03 21.92
CA LEU A 409 5.87 -8.23 21.48
C LEU A 409 6.73 -7.76 22.66
N ASN A 410 6.12 -7.31 23.76
CA ASN A 410 6.84 -6.87 24.95
C ASN A 410 7.71 -7.99 25.53
N PHE A 411 7.18 -9.22 25.57
CA PHE A 411 7.91 -10.41 25.97
C PHE A 411 9.12 -10.68 25.06
N ILE A 412 9.03 -10.44 23.74
CA ILE A 412 10.15 -10.62 22.81
C ILE A 412 11.33 -9.69 23.14
N TYR A 413 11.05 -8.43 23.49
CA TYR A 413 12.07 -7.39 23.67
C TYR A 413 12.60 -7.25 25.10
N HIS A 414 11.84 -7.65 26.12
CA HIS A 414 12.24 -7.52 27.54
C HIS A 414 12.79 -8.82 28.14
N ARG A 415 13.35 -9.71 27.31
CA ARG A 415 14.08 -10.90 27.82
C ARG A 415 15.38 -10.49 28.50
N SER A 416 15.72 -11.18 29.58
CA SER A 416 16.87 -10.90 30.45
C SER A 416 18.24 -10.91 29.74
N ASN A 417 19.15 -10.08 30.27
CA ASN A 417 20.29 -9.38 29.66
C ASN A 417 21.42 -10.13 28.91
N ASP A 418 21.32 -11.41 28.58
CA ASP A 418 22.44 -12.13 27.92
C ASP A 418 22.09 -12.77 26.56
N GLU A 419 20.85 -12.63 26.07
CA GLU A 419 20.43 -13.20 24.79
C GLU A 419 20.26 -12.16 23.68
N GLU A 420 20.73 -12.48 22.47
CA GLU A 420 20.51 -11.66 21.26
C GLU A 420 19.01 -11.48 21.03
N ILE A 421 18.53 -10.23 21.08
CA ILE A 421 17.15 -9.89 20.74
C ILE A 421 16.94 -10.11 19.24
N ILE A 422 15.98 -10.95 18.88
CA ILE A 422 15.58 -11.16 17.49
C ILE A 422 14.32 -10.33 17.24
N PRO A 423 14.36 -9.26 16.44
CA PRO A 423 13.15 -8.56 16.02
C PRO A 423 12.24 -9.49 15.23
N HIS A 424 10.94 -9.34 15.37
CA HIS A 424 10.01 -10.13 14.57
C HIS A 424 10.13 -9.78 13.09
N GLY A 425 10.15 -8.49 12.75
CA GLY A 425 10.45 -7.95 11.41
C GLY A 425 9.41 -8.26 10.32
N ASN A 426 8.23 -8.76 10.67
CA ASN A 426 7.16 -9.10 9.72
C ASN A 426 5.79 -9.18 10.42
N ILE A 427 5.53 -8.22 11.32
CA ILE A 427 4.24 -8.12 12.00
C ILE A 427 3.19 -7.62 11.00
N LYS A 428 2.11 -8.39 10.85
CA LYS A 428 0.96 -8.10 9.97
C LYS A 428 -0.22 -9.02 10.32
N PRO A 429 -1.46 -8.69 9.93
CA PRO A 429 -2.63 -9.49 10.28
C PRO A 429 -2.59 -10.96 9.85
N SER A 430 -1.95 -11.28 8.71
CA SER A 430 -1.78 -12.68 8.27
C SER A 430 -0.85 -13.51 9.16
N ASN A 431 -0.01 -12.85 9.96
CA ASN A 431 0.94 -13.47 10.89
C ASN A 431 0.46 -13.43 12.35
N ILE A 432 -0.73 -12.89 12.62
CA ILE A 432 -1.38 -12.99 13.93
C ILE A 432 -2.47 -14.05 13.82
N LEU A 433 -2.24 -15.22 14.40
CA LEU A 433 -3.24 -16.29 14.44
C LEU A 433 -4.18 -16.10 15.63
N LEU A 434 -5.35 -16.73 15.57
CA LEU A 434 -6.32 -16.75 16.67
C LEU A 434 -6.44 -18.16 17.21
N ASN A 435 -6.28 -18.33 18.52
CA ASN A 435 -6.51 -19.62 19.18
C ASN A 435 -8.01 -19.91 19.34
N GLU A 436 -8.36 -21.05 19.93
CA GLU A 436 -9.75 -21.48 20.16
C GLU A 436 -10.57 -20.46 20.97
N ASN A 437 -9.92 -19.70 21.85
CA ASN A 437 -10.52 -18.64 22.69
C ASN A 437 -10.49 -17.26 22.02
N GLU A 438 -10.13 -17.16 20.74
CA GLU A 438 -9.96 -15.91 19.99
C GLU A 438 -8.86 -14.99 20.53
N GLU A 439 -7.90 -15.54 21.29
CA GLU A 439 -6.72 -14.81 21.74
C GLU A 439 -5.65 -14.80 20.64
N PRO A 440 -4.90 -13.70 20.50
CA PRO A 440 -3.91 -13.57 19.45
C PRO A 440 -2.65 -14.37 19.76
N LEU A 441 -2.12 -15.03 18.74
CA LEU A 441 -0.85 -15.74 18.73
C LEU A 441 0.05 -15.15 17.64
N ILE A 442 1.15 -14.51 18.05
CA ILE A 442 2.17 -14.01 17.13
C ILE A 442 2.89 -15.22 16.51
N SER A 443 2.77 -15.36 15.19
CA SER A 443 3.40 -16.43 14.41
C SER A 443 4.55 -15.90 13.57
N GLU A 444 5.42 -16.78 13.09
CA GLU A 444 6.62 -16.42 12.32
C GLU A 444 7.71 -15.66 13.09
N TYR A 445 7.70 -15.73 14.43
CA TYR A 445 8.79 -15.21 15.24
C TYR A 445 10.12 -15.92 14.93
N GLY A 446 11.20 -15.13 14.81
CA GLY A 446 12.57 -15.60 14.56
C GLY A 446 12.90 -15.97 13.11
N PHE A 447 11.93 -15.94 12.19
CA PHE A 447 12.19 -16.17 10.77
C PHE A 447 13.02 -15.05 10.13
N SER A 448 12.90 -13.82 10.63
CA SER A 448 13.65 -12.64 10.18
C SER A 448 15.16 -12.86 10.17
N LYS A 449 15.70 -13.66 11.10
CA LYS A 449 17.13 -13.99 11.20
C LYS A 449 17.68 -14.72 9.97
N PHE A 450 16.82 -15.39 9.22
CA PHE A 450 17.23 -16.22 8.08
C PHE A 450 16.86 -15.65 6.72
N LEU A 451 16.19 -14.50 6.68
CA LEU A 451 15.81 -13.87 5.42
C LEU A 451 16.99 -13.03 4.91
N ASP A 452 17.47 -13.37 3.72
CA ASP A 452 18.41 -12.53 2.96
C ASP A 452 17.82 -11.12 2.82
N PRO A 453 18.55 -10.04 3.16
CA PRO A 453 18.08 -8.66 3.01
C PRO A 453 17.49 -8.34 1.62
N MET A 454 18.04 -8.96 0.56
CA MET A 454 17.56 -8.79 -0.81
C MET A 454 16.24 -9.53 -1.07
N ARG A 455 15.98 -10.64 -0.35
CA ARG A 455 14.70 -11.36 -0.38
C ARG A 455 13.68 -10.79 0.62
N ALA A 456 14.11 -10.21 1.74
CA ALA A 456 13.26 -9.50 2.68
C ALA A 456 12.51 -8.35 1.99
N SER A 457 13.17 -7.68 1.02
CA SER A 457 12.56 -6.71 0.10
C SER A 457 11.34 -7.26 -0.67
N LEU A 458 11.34 -8.55 -1.03
CA LEU A 458 10.23 -9.22 -1.72
C LEU A 458 9.09 -9.63 -0.78
N PHE A 459 9.36 -9.74 0.53
CA PHE A 459 8.38 -10.00 1.57
C PHE A 459 7.84 -8.72 2.23
N ASN A 460 8.30 -7.54 1.79
CA ASN A 460 7.74 -6.25 2.20
C ASN A 460 6.25 -6.22 1.89
N SER A 461 5.44 -6.35 2.94
CA SER A 461 4.01 -6.13 2.86
C SER A 461 3.81 -4.62 2.66
N ASN A 462 3.29 -4.25 1.50
CA ASN A 462 3.01 -2.85 1.18
C ASN A 462 2.08 -2.28 2.25
N GLY A 463 2.65 -1.53 3.19
CA GLY A 463 1.92 -0.74 4.19
C GLY A 463 2.13 -1.10 5.67
N TYR A 464 2.74 -2.23 6.02
CA TYR A 464 3.18 -2.50 7.42
C TYR A 464 4.68 -2.28 7.62
N THR A 465 5.47 -2.29 6.55
CA THR A 465 6.91 -2.05 6.61
C THR A 465 7.21 -0.61 7.04
N ALA A 466 8.02 -0.46 8.09
CA ALA A 466 8.46 0.83 8.57
C ALA A 466 9.36 1.58 7.54
N PRO A 467 9.35 2.93 7.51
CA PRO A 467 10.10 3.73 6.54
C PRO A 467 11.60 3.43 6.44
N GLU A 468 12.24 3.09 7.55
CA GLU A 468 13.67 2.75 7.64
C GLU A 468 14.02 1.39 7.02
N LYS A 469 13.02 0.52 6.80
CA LYS A 469 13.16 -0.81 6.17
C LYS A 469 14.21 -1.73 6.81
N SER A 470 14.53 -1.51 8.09
CA SER A 470 15.41 -2.36 8.88
C SER A 470 14.62 -3.03 10.01
N PRO A 471 14.83 -4.33 10.28
CA PRO A 471 14.18 -5.01 11.40
C PRO A 471 14.73 -4.45 12.73
N SER A 472 13.83 -4.01 13.59
CA SER A 472 14.13 -3.45 14.91
C SER A 472 12.87 -3.47 15.76
N GLU A 473 13.00 -3.23 17.07
CA GLU A 473 11.83 -2.97 17.94
C GLU A 473 10.94 -1.89 17.35
N GLN A 474 11.53 -0.78 16.91
CA GLN A 474 10.79 0.35 16.40
C GLN A 474 10.08 0.05 15.08
N ALA A 475 10.63 -0.84 14.26
CA ALA A 475 9.97 -1.31 13.05
C ALA A 475 8.74 -2.18 13.37
N ASP A 476 8.84 -3.08 14.37
CA ASP A 476 7.71 -3.90 14.80
C ASP A 476 6.64 -3.08 15.53
N VAL A 477 7.03 -2.06 16.31
CA VAL A 477 6.11 -1.06 16.89
C VAL A 477 5.37 -0.31 15.78
N PHE A 478 6.04 0.09 14.70
CA PHE A 478 5.38 0.72 13.55
C PHE A 478 4.35 -0.22 12.91
N SER A 479 4.73 -1.46 12.61
CA SER A 479 3.84 -2.45 12.03
C SER A 479 2.63 -2.73 12.93
N PHE A 480 2.83 -2.83 14.25
CA PHE A 480 1.74 -2.97 15.22
C PHE A 480 0.84 -1.73 15.25
N GLY A 481 1.42 -0.53 15.20
CA GLY A 481 0.67 0.73 15.09
C GLY A 481 -0.25 0.77 13.88
N VAL A 482 0.17 0.22 12.74
CA VAL A 482 -0.69 0.08 11.55
C VAL A 482 -1.88 -0.84 11.84
N ILE A 483 -1.67 -2.00 12.47
CA ILE A 483 -2.75 -2.93 12.88
C ILE A 483 -3.75 -2.23 13.81
N LEU A 484 -3.26 -1.44 14.78
CA LEU A 484 -4.15 -0.67 15.68
C LEU A 484 -4.98 0.36 14.90
N LEU A 485 -4.41 1.03 13.89
CA LEU A 485 -5.18 1.91 13.01
C LEU A 485 -6.22 1.16 12.19
N GLU A 486 -5.94 -0.07 11.74
CA GLU A 486 -6.95 -0.91 11.09
C GLU A 486 -8.10 -1.25 12.05
N PHE A 487 -7.79 -1.56 13.32
CA PHE A 487 -8.81 -1.80 14.35
C PHE A 487 -9.66 -0.58 14.60
N LEU A 488 -9.09 0.63 14.56
CA LEU A 488 -9.85 1.85 14.80
C LEU A 488 -10.69 2.25 13.59
N THR A 489 -10.20 2.03 12.37
CA THR A 489 -10.81 2.58 11.15
C THR A 489 -11.65 1.58 10.36
N GLY A 490 -11.49 0.28 10.62
CA GLY A 490 -12.09 -0.79 9.82
C GLY A 490 -11.54 -0.87 8.39
N LYS A 491 -10.44 -0.18 8.09
CA LYS A 491 -9.82 -0.14 6.76
C LYS A 491 -8.60 -1.05 6.71
N THR A 492 -8.59 -2.01 5.79
CA THR A 492 -7.47 -2.93 5.60
C THR A 492 -6.44 -2.38 4.61
N VAL A 493 -5.16 -2.38 4.96
CA VAL A 493 -4.05 -1.86 4.15
C VAL A 493 -3.74 -2.76 2.94
N GLU A 494 -3.74 -4.08 3.13
CA GLU A 494 -3.38 -5.06 2.08
C GLU A 494 -4.31 -5.01 0.86
N LYS A 495 -5.60 -4.72 1.06
CA LYS A 495 -6.60 -4.64 -0.02
C LYS A 495 -6.75 -3.24 -0.62
N SER A 496 -6.56 -2.19 0.17
CA SER A 496 -6.87 -0.83 -0.25
C SER A 496 -5.70 -0.12 -0.93
N GLY A 497 -4.46 -0.56 -0.70
CA GLY A 497 -3.25 0.18 -1.12
C GLY A 497 -3.16 1.57 -0.50
N LEU A 498 -3.93 1.82 0.57
CA LEU A 498 -4.00 3.08 1.27
C LEU A 498 -2.80 3.20 2.20
N ASP A 499 -2.11 4.34 2.16
CA ASP A 499 -1.23 4.77 3.24
C ASP A 499 -2.10 5.19 4.44
N LEU A 500 -2.50 4.18 5.23
CA LEU A 500 -3.44 4.34 6.34
C LEU A 500 -2.90 5.31 7.40
N PRO A 501 -1.63 5.23 7.86
CA PRO A 501 -1.04 6.22 8.75
C PRO A 501 -1.21 7.66 8.24
N ARG A 502 -0.92 7.91 6.97
CA ARG A 502 -1.03 9.25 6.38
C ARG A 502 -2.48 9.71 6.22
N TRP A 503 -3.38 8.80 5.86
CA TRP A 503 -4.80 9.09 5.78
C TRP A 503 -5.36 9.49 7.15
N VAL A 504 -5.10 8.70 8.19
CA VAL A 504 -5.57 8.99 9.56
C VAL A 504 -4.99 10.33 10.06
N LYS A 505 -3.69 10.59 9.88
CA LYS A 505 -3.07 11.87 10.25
C LYS A 505 -3.70 13.07 9.53
N SER A 506 -4.20 12.88 8.32
CA SER A 506 -4.87 13.94 7.56
C SER A 506 -6.28 14.19 8.11
N MET A 507 -7.02 13.13 8.42
CA MET A 507 -8.37 13.23 9.00
C MET A 507 -8.36 13.87 10.40
N VAL A 508 -7.41 13.48 11.26
CA VAL A 508 -7.31 14.03 12.63
C VAL A 508 -6.98 15.52 12.65
N ARG A 509 -6.29 16.04 11.63
CA ARG A 509 -5.93 17.47 11.53
C ARG A 509 -7.06 18.35 10.98
N GLU A 510 -8.07 17.79 10.33
CA GLU A 510 -9.13 18.53 9.62
C GLU A 510 -10.42 18.75 10.46
N GLU A 511 -10.40 18.40 11.76
CA GLU A 511 -11.56 18.30 12.68
C GLU A 511 -12.58 17.19 12.30
N TRP A 512 -13.19 16.56 13.32
CA TRP A 512 -14.05 15.35 13.28
C TRP A 512 -13.31 14.00 13.35
N THR A 513 -12.89 13.69 14.56
CA THR A 513 -12.31 12.40 14.96
C THR A 513 -13.31 11.23 14.99
N GLY A 514 -14.62 11.53 15.04
CA GLY A 514 -15.67 10.50 14.98
C GLY A 514 -15.77 9.78 13.64
N GLU A 515 -15.48 10.45 12.51
CA GLU A 515 -15.55 9.86 11.17
C GLU A 515 -14.36 8.95 10.84
N VAL A 516 -13.29 9.01 11.64
CA VAL A 516 -12.14 8.13 11.51
C VAL A 516 -12.50 6.73 11.98
N PHE A 517 -13.39 6.63 12.97
CA PHE A 517 -13.72 5.38 13.61
C PHE A 517 -14.65 4.51 12.75
N ASP A 518 -14.39 3.22 12.77
CA ASP A 518 -15.28 2.22 12.25
C ASP A 518 -16.69 2.35 12.88
N LYS A 519 -17.73 2.01 12.10
CA LYS A 519 -19.13 2.14 12.53
C LYS A 519 -19.45 1.41 13.84
N GLU A 520 -18.76 0.31 14.13
CA GLU A 520 -18.95 -0.46 15.37
C GLU A 520 -18.36 0.26 16.60
N LEU A 521 -17.56 1.30 16.38
CA LEU A 521 -16.86 2.05 17.42
C LEU A 521 -17.53 3.39 17.76
N THR A 522 -18.61 3.76 17.09
CA THR A 522 -19.27 5.07 17.29
C THR A 522 -19.76 5.27 18.73
N ASN A 523 -20.15 4.20 19.42
CA ASN A 523 -20.63 4.25 20.82
C ASN A 523 -19.51 4.16 21.87
N VAL A 524 -18.32 3.74 21.49
CA VAL A 524 -17.15 3.59 22.38
C VAL A 524 -16.05 4.60 22.06
N GLY A 525 -16.40 5.67 21.34
CA GLY A 525 -15.46 6.69 20.86
C GLY A 525 -14.54 7.21 21.95
N MET A 526 -15.04 7.42 23.18
CA MET A 526 -14.26 7.90 24.33
C MET A 526 -13.02 7.05 24.64
N TYR A 527 -13.11 5.73 24.44
CA TYR A 527 -11.99 4.77 24.65
C TYR A 527 -11.15 4.58 23.39
N ALA A 528 -11.75 4.75 22.22
CA ALA A 528 -11.06 4.66 20.94
C ALA A 528 -10.05 5.83 20.73
N PHE A 529 -10.30 6.98 21.35
CA PHE A 529 -9.42 8.16 21.29
C PHE A 529 -8.02 7.96 21.90
N PRO A 530 -7.89 7.53 23.18
CA PRO A 530 -6.59 7.16 23.73
C PRO A 530 -5.83 6.16 22.86
N LEU A 531 -6.50 5.11 22.38
CA LEU A 531 -5.89 4.11 21.51
C LEU A 531 -5.42 4.72 20.19
N LEU A 532 -6.18 5.63 19.59
CA LEU A 532 -5.80 6.37 18.38
C LEU A 532 -4.51 7.17 18.57
N ASN A 533 -4.37 7.85 19.72
CA ASN A 533 -3.18 8.63 20.03
C ASN A 533 -1.94 7.74 20.17
N VAL A 534 -2.06 6.58 20.82
CA VAL A 534 -0.98 5.59 20.91
C VAL A 534 -0.62 5.08 19.52
N SER A 535 -1.63 4.71 18.73
CA SER A 535 -1.46 4.20 17.36
C SER A 535 -0.71 5.19 16.48
N LEU A 536 -1.06 6.49 16.55
CA LEU A 536 -0.42 7.56 15.78
C LEU A 536 1.04 7.80 16.17
N LYS A 537 1.40 7.62 17.45
CA LYS A 537 2.78 7.66 17.92
C LYS A 537 3.58 6.46 17.42
N CYS A 538 2.99 5.26 17.45
CA CYS A 538 3.62 4.04 16.92
C CYS A 538 3.97 4.18 15.43
N VAL A 539 3.13 4.84 14.64
CA VAL A 539 3.37 5.08 13.20
C VAL A 539 4.09 6.41 12.91
N ALA A 540 4.91 6.91 13.84
CA ALA A 540 5.77 8.07 13.58
C ALA A 540 6.79 7.74 12.47
N HIS A 541 7.12 8.74 11.64
CA HIS A 541 8.03 8.53 10.50
C HIS A 541 9.42 8.12 10.98
N PHE A 542 9.95 8.85 11.96
CA PHE A 542 11.26 8.61 12.54
C PHE A 542 11.16 7.63 13.72
N PRO A 543 12.02 6.59 13.79
CA PRO A 543 12.02 5.59 14.86
C PRO A 543 12.12 6.18 16.27
N GLU A 544 12.90 7.24 16.46
CA GLU A 544 13.12 7.91 17.75
C GLU A 544 11.87 8.60 18.32
N ASN A 545 10.84 8.82 17.50
CA ASN A 545 9.57 9.42 17.92
C ASN A 545 8.51 8.37 18.26
N ARG A 546 8.83 7.09 18.10
CA ARG A 546 7.94 5.97 18.43
C ARG A 546 8.19 5.54 19.87
N PRO A 547 7.14 5.16 20.61
CA PRO A 547 7.29 4.63 21.97
C PRO A 547 7.98 3.27 21.97
N SER A 548 8.57 2.89 23.10
CA SER A 548 8.98 1.49 23.33
C SER A 548 7.76 0.57 23.39
N ILE A 549 7.94 -0.72 23.14
CA ILE A 549 6.81 -1.66 23.24
C ILE A 549 6.24 -1.74 24.67
N ALA A 550 7.06 -1.53 25.70
CA ALA A 550 6.60 -1.46 27.09
C ALA A 550 5.66 -0.28 27.33
N GLU A 551 6.01 0.92 26.84
CA GLU A 551 5.14 2.10 26.91
C GLU A 551 3.84 1.90 26.12
N VAL A 552 3.88 1.14 25.01
CA VAL A 552 2.67 0.80 24.25
C VAL A 552 1.77 -0.12 25.06
N VAL A 553 2.30 -1.14 25.73
CA VAL A 553 1.53 -2.03 26.61
C VAL A 553 0.84 -1.22 27.71
N GLU A 554 1.61 -0.41 28.44
CA GLU A 554 1.10 0.44 29.53
C GLU A 554 -0.09 1.29 29.04
N LYS A 555 0.07 1.98 27.90
CA LYS A 555 -0.98 2.83 27.36
C LYS A 555 -2.20 2.09 26.88
N ILE A 556 -2.05 0.88 26.33
CA ILE A 556 -3.22 0.07 25.93
C ILE A 556 -3.94 -0.44 27.18
N GLU A 557 -3.22 -0.85 28.23
CA GLU A 557 -3.82 -1.28 29.49
C GLU A 557 -4.56 -0.13 30.21
N GLU A 558 -4.05 1.11 30.15
CA GLU A 558 -4.78 2.30 30.60
C GLU A 558 -6.16 2.44 29.93
N VAL A 559 -6.25 2.15 28.62
CA VAL A 559 -7.54 2.18 27.88
C VAL A 559 -8.49 1.09 28.37
N VAL A 560 -7.97 -0.10 28.70
CA VAL A 560 -8.76 -1.23 29.22
C VAL A 560 -9.33 -0.89 30.60
N HIS A 561 -8.48 -0.42 31.53
CA HIS A 561 -8.91 -0.12 32.89
C HIS A 561 -9.93 1.02 32.95
N ALA A 562 -9.77 2.07 32.13
CA ALA A 562 -10.74 3.15 32.03
C ALA A 562 -12.14 2.68 31.60
N GLN A 563 -12.25 1.52 30.93
CA GLN A 563 -13.53 0.91 30.54
C GLN A 563 -14.19 0.16 31.71
N GLU A 564 -13.40 -0.54 32.52
CA GLU A 564 -13.90 -1.35 33.65
C GLU A 564 -14.54 -0.47 34.73
N ASP A 565 -13.94 0.70 35.02
CA ASP A 565 -14.42 1.65 36.03
C ASP A 565 -15.78 2.32 35.69
N VAL A 566 -16.20 2.29 34.42
CA VAL A 566 -17.46 2.91 33.93
C VAL A 566 -18.59 1.88 33.80
N SER A 567 -18.29 0.59 33.92
CA SER A 567 -19.30 -0.48 33.92
C SER A 567 -20.06 -0.44 35.26
N PRO A 568 -21.40 -0.22 35.31
CA PRO A 568 -22.09 -0.15 36.58
C PRO A 568 -21.97 -1.48 37.33
N SER A 569 -21.49 -1.41 38.56
CA SER A 569 -21.52 -2.52 39.50
C SER A 569 -22.96 -3.07 39.57
N PRO A 570 -23.17 -4.40 39.58
CA PRO A 570 -24.51 -4.93 39.81
C PRO A 570 -24.96 -4.43 41.19
N ILE A 571 -26.02 -3.64 41.20
CA ILE A 571 -26.70 -3.18 42.40
C ILE A 571 -26.95 -4.41 43.26
N SER A 572 -26.22 -4.52 44.37
CA SER A 572 -26.52 -5.49 45.41
C SER A 572 -27.93 -5.16 45.91
N SER A 573 -28.84 -6.11 45.73
CA SER A 573 -30.16 -6.08 46.31
C SER A 573 -30.02 -5.90 47.82
N VAL A 574 -30.42 -4.74 48.33
CA VAL A 574 -30.71 -4.54 49.75
C VAL A 574 -31.93 -5.40 50.07
N ALA A 575 -31.67 -6.61 50.57
CA ALA A 575 -32.62 -7.38 51.35
C ALA A 575 -32.18 -7.28 52.81
N SER A 576 -32.73 -6.31 53.54
CA SER A 576 -32.77 -6.37 55.00
C SER A 576 -34.17 -6.80 55.42
N SER A 577 -34.26 -8.10 55.67
CA SER A 577 -35.31 -8.75 56.43
C SER A 577 -35.43 -8.18 57.83
N GLN A 578 -36.68 -8.16 58.29
CA GLN A 578 -37.14 -7.92 59.66
C GLN A 578 -36.42 -8.81 60.70
N GLN A 579 -36.06 -8.21 61.83
CA GLN A 579 -35.86 -8.71 63.20
C GLN A 579 -35.40 -7.47 63.98
N GLU A 580 -36.05 -6.92 65.01
CA GLU A 580 -37.07 -7.36 65.99
C GLU A 580 -38.21 -6.34 66.12
#